data_AF-A0A952I391-F1
#
_entry.id   AF-A0A952I391-F1
#
_cell.length_a   1.000
_cell.length_b   1.000
_cell.length_c   1.000
_cell.angle_alpha   90.00
_cell.angle_beta   90.00
_cell.angle_gamma   90.00
#
_symmetry.space_group_name_H-M   'P 1'
#
loop_
_entity.id
_entity.type
_entity.pdbx_description
1 polymer ?
#
loop_
_entity_poly.entity_id
_entity_poly.type
_entity_poly.pdbx_seq_one_letter_code
_entity_poly.pdbx_strand_id
1 'polypeptide(L)'
;MNAALKLITAIFWICFALNIFRPFPEPGSTIVAWAGIVSAIAHLLEFFIKKKQLDEINAGGLHGFSQTLLFGFLYWLPLLRNK
;
A
#
# COMPACT_ATOMS: atom_id res chain seq x y z
N MET A 1 14.24 2.26 4.82
CA MET A 1 13.46 1.68 3.70
C MET A 1 14.18 2.02 2.40
N ASN A 2 14.28 1.11 1.43
CA ASN A 2 14.92 1.42 0.14
C ASN A 2 14.02 2.39 -0.65
N ALA A 3 14.55 3.54 -1.04
CA ALA A 3 13.81 4.56 -1.81
C ALA A 3 13.24 4.00 -3.12
N ALA A 4 13.94 3.05 -3.74
CA ALA A 4 13.49 2.39 -4.97
C ALA A 4 12.16 1.63 -4.78
N LEU A 5 11.99 0.93 -3.66
CA LEU A 5 10.76 0.18 -3.40
C LEU A 5 9.56 1.12 -3.22
N LYS A 6 9.72 2.23 -2.49
CA LYS A 6 8.66 3.25 -2.37
C LYS A 6 8.28 3.82 -3.73
N LEU A 7 9.27 4.10 -4.57
CA LEU A 7 9.05 4.65 -5.89
C LEU A 7 8.27 3.65 -6.76
N ILE A 8 8.61 2.37 -6.71
CA ILE A 8 7.88 1.31 -7.42
C ILE A 8 6.42 1.23 -6.96
N THR A 9 6.16 1.25 -5.64
CA THR A 9 4.77 1.22 -5.13
C THR A 9 4.00 2.46 -5.54
N ALA A 10 4.63 3.64 -5.52
CA ALA A 10 4.01 4.89 -5.95
C ALA A 10 3.67 4.87 -7.45
N ILE A 11 4.59 4.42 -8.31
CA ILE A 11 4.36 4.26 -9.75
C ILE A 11 3.22 3.26 -9.98
N PHE A 12 3.20 2.14 -9.26
CA PHE A 12 2.12 1.17 -9.34
C PHE A 12 0.75 1.79 -9.03
N TRP A 13 0.63 2.55 -7.93
CA TRP A 13 -0.62 3.23 -7.59
C TRP A 13 -1.05 4.26 -8.63
N ILE A 14 -0.10 4.99 -9.22
CA ILE A 14 -0.37 5.90 -10.32
C ILE A 14 -0.90 5.13 -11.54
N CYS A 15 -0.25 4.03 -11.93
CA CYS A 15 -0.70 3.19 -13.03
C CYS A 15 -2.11 2.63 -12.78
N PHE A 16 -2.39 2.16 -11.56
CA PHE A 16 -3.72 1.69 -11.17
C PHE A 16 -4.78 2.78 -11.26
N ALA A 17 -4.50 3.98 -10.72
CA ALA A 17 -5.42 5.12 -10.81
C ALA A 17 -5.67 5.51 -12.27
N LEU A 18 -4.62 5.61 -13.09
CA LEU A 18 -4.74 5.91 -14.51
C LEU A 18 -5.58 4.86 -15.25
N ASN A 19 -5.39 3.57 -14.93
CA ASN A 19 -6.17 2.49 -15.53
C ASN A 19 -7.67 2.56 -15.17
N ILE A 20 -8.04 3.12 -14.01
CA ILE A 20 -9.46 3.33 -13.64
C ILE A 20 -10.09 4.43 -14.50
N PHE A 21 -9.41 5.56 -14.69
CA PHE A 21 -9.95 6.69 -15.45
C PHE A 21 -9.84 6.52 -16.97
N ARG A 22 -8.78 5.85 -17.41
CA ARG A 22 -8.49 5.57 -18.81
C ARG A 22 -7.89 4.16 -18.90
N PRO A 23 -8.73 3.14 -19.08
CA PRO A 23 -8.28 1.75 -19.16
C PRO A 23 -7.17 1.57 -20.19
N PHE A 24 -6.12 0.85 -19.79
CA PHE A 24 -5.05 0.44 -20.69
C PHE A 24 -5.56 -0.62 -21.68
N PRO A 25 -4.83 -0.89 -22.78
CA PRO A 25 -5.16 -2.00 -23.67
C PRO A 25 -5.13 -3.35 -22.93
N GLU A 26 -6.01 -4.25 -23.32
CA GLU A 26 -6.00 -5.63 -22.81
C GLU A 26 -4.78 -6.42 -23.33
N PRO A 27 -4.25 -7.37 -22.54
CA PRO A 27 -4.71 -7.81 -21.22
C PRO A 27 -4.22 -6.93 -20.04
N GLY A 28 -3.47 -5.86 -20.34
CA GLY A 28 -2.81 -5.02 -19.33
C GLY A 28 -3.79 -4.35 -18.36
N SER A 29 -4.93 -3.88 -18.87
CA SER A 29 -5.98 -3.27 -18.03
C SER A 29 -6.51 -4.24 -16.97
N THR A 30 -6.86 -5.47 -17.37
CA THR A 30 -7.32 -6.51 -16.44
C THR A 30 -6.27 -6.82 -15.39
N ILE A 31 -5.00 -6.98 -15.79
CA ILE A 31 -3.90 -7.29 -14.87
C ILE A 31 -3.70 -6.17 -13.84
N VAL A 32 -3.62 -4.91 -14.30
CA VAL A 32 -3.40 -3.75 -13.43
C VAL A 32 -4.58 -3.54 -12.49
N ALA A 33 -5.82 -3.73 -12.97
CA ALA A 33 -7.02 -3.61 -12.16
C ALA A 33 -7.03 -4.65 -11.01
N TRP A 34 -6.83 -5.93 -11.32
CA TRP A 34 -6.82 -6.98 -10.30
C TRP A 34 -5.65 -6.85 -9.34
N ALA A 35 -4.45 -6.52 -9.83
CA ALA A 35 -3.29 -6.27 -8.98
C ALA A 35 -3.57 -5.13 -7.99
N GLY A 36 -4.12 -4.00 -8.45
CA GLY A 36 -4.48 -2.87 -7.60
C GLY A 36 -5.53 -3.19 -6.55
N ILE A 37 -6.59 -3.92 -6.92
CA ILE A 37 -7.64 -4.35 -5.99
C ILE A 37 -7.07 -5.28 -4.93
N VAL A 38 -6.33 -6.31 -5.33
CA VAL A 38 -5.72 -7.28 -4.40
C VAL A 38 -4.75 -6.57 -3.46
N SER A 39 -3.89 -5.68 -3.99
CA SER A 39 -2.97 -4.89 -3.16
C SER A 39 -3.70 -3.95 -2.19
N ALA A 40 -4.77 -3.29 -2.61
CA ALA A 40 -5.57 -2.42 -1.73
C ALA A 40 -6.20 -3.20 -0.58
N ILE A 41 -6.79 -4.36 -0.87
CA ILE A 41 -7.37 -5.24 0.15
C ILE A 41 -6.28 -5.75 1.09
N ALA A 42 -5.15 -6.22 0.55
CA ALA A 42 -4.03 -6.70 1.36
C ALA A 42 -3.52 -5.62 2.31
N HIS A 43 -3.26 -4.40 1.80
CA HIS A 43 -2.78 -3.28 2.62
C HIS A 43 -3.81 -2.84 3.67
N LEU A 44 -5.11 -2.90 3.34
CA LEU A 44 -6.17 -2.60 4.31
C LEU A 44 -6.18 -3.62 5.45
N LEU A 45 -6.12 -4.92 5.12
CA LEU A 45 -6.04 -6.00 6.11
C LEU A 45 -4.79 -5.88 6.98
N GLU A 46 -3.64 -5.61 6.36
CA GLU A 46 -2.38 -5.37 7.08
C GLU A 46 -2.52 -4.28 8.13
N PHE A 47 -3.14 -3.14 7.78
CA PHE A 47 -3.35 -2.07 8.74
C PHE A 47 -4.20 -2.53 9.92
N PHE A 48 -5.33 -3.19 9.68
CA PHE A 48 -6.20 -3.66 10.78
C PHE A 48 -5.52 -4.71 11.67
N ILE A 49 -4.76 -5.64 11.07
CA ILE A 49 -3.98 -6.64 11.80
C ILE A 49 -2.91 -5.97 12.67
N LYS A 50 -2.26 -4.93 12.17
CA LYS A 50 -1.15 -4.24 12.85
C LYS A 50 -1.56 -3.01 13.65
N LYS A 51 -2.84 -2.62 13.62
CA LYS A 51 -3.35 -1.38 14.22
C LYS A 51 -2.97 -1.24 15.69
N LYS A 52 -3.20 -2.28 16.49
CA LYS A 52 -2.86 -2.26 17.92
C LYS A 52 -1.37 -2.02 18.16
N GLN A 53 -0.51 -2.74 17.44
CA GLN A 53 0.95 -2.62 17.56
C GLN A 53 1.45 -1.24 17.10
N LEU A 54 0.79 -0.65 16.11
CA LEU A 54 1.08 0.69 15.59
C LEU A 54 0.56 1.80 16.52
N ASP A 55 -0.61 1.64 17.14
CA ASP A 55 -1.17 2.61 18.10
C ASP A 55 -0.25 2.75 19.33
N GLU A 56 0.33 1.64 19.80
CA GLU A 56 1.30 1.62 20.91
C GLU A 56 2.60 2.42 20.66
N ILE A 57 2.93 2.77 19.41
CA ILE A 57 4.03 3.69 19.07
C ILE A 57 3.55 5.01 18.48
N ASN A 58 2.29 5.38 18.71
CA ASN A 58 1.67 6.58 18.14
C ASN A 58 1.72 6.63 16.59
N ALA A 59 1.83 5.45 15.94
CA ALA A 59 1.93 5.30 14.49
C ALA A 59 0.66 4.72 13.86
N GLY A 60 -0.44 4.54 14.61
CA GLY A 60 -1.70 3.94 14.12
C GLY A 60 -2.84 4.93 13.83
N GLY A 61 -2.58 6.24 13.92
CA GLY A 61 -3.51 7.30 13.50
C GLY A 61 -3.66 7.42 11.98
N LEU A 62 -4.34 8.48 11.50
CA LEU A 62 -4.62 8.71 10.07
C LEU A 62 -3.36 8.65 9.19
N HIS A 63 -2.24 9.20 9.67
CA HIS A 63 -0.97 9.12 8.98
C HIS A 63 -0.51 7.66 8.79
N GLY A 64 -0.53 6.87 9.86
CA GLY A 64 -0.19 5.43 9.80
C GLY A 64 -1.08 4.63 8.89
N PHE A 65 -2.39 4.92 8.92
CA PHE A 65 -3.35 4.33 7.99
C PHE A 65 -2.99 4.62 6.54
N SER A 66 -2.78 5.89 6.20
CA SER A 66 -2.42 6.30 4.83
C SER A 66 -1.09 5.68 4.36
N GLN A 67 -0.10 5.61 5.24
CA GLN A 67 1.20 5.03 4.92
C GLN A 67 1.11 3.50 4.73
N THR A 68 0.35 2.80 5.56
CA THR A 68 0.11 1.36 5.36
C THR A 68 -0.73 1.10 4.10
N LEU A 69 -1.72 1.94 3.76
CA LEU A 69 -2.45 1.78 2.51
C LEU A 69 -1.57 1.97 1.27
N LEU A 70 -0.64 2.91 1.29
CA LEU A 70 0.24 3.18 0.16
C LEU A 70 1.39 2.16 0.05
N PHE A 71 1.96 1.75 1.18
CA PHE A 71 3.22 1.00 1.21
C PHE A 71 3.13 -0.38 1.88
N GLY A 72 2.00 -0.72 2.48
CA GLY A 72 1.79 -2.00 3.16
C GLY A 72 2.87 -2.30 4.21
N PHE A 73 3.35 -3.54 4.19
CA PHE A 73 4.41 -4.03 5.07
C PHE A 73 5.72 -3.28 4.93
N LEU A 74 5.99 -2.64 3.79
CA LEU A 74 7.19 -1.82 3.62
C LEU A 74 7.20 -0.63 4.60
N TYR A 75 6.04 -0.15 5.03
CA TYR A 75 5.91 0.90 6.05
C TYR A 75 5.95 0.35 7.48
N TRP A 76 5.04 -0.55 7.85
CA TRP A 76 4.88 -0.92 9.27
C TRP A 76 5.94 -1.90 9.75
N LEU A 77 6.49 -2.77 8.90
CA LEU A 77 7.47 -3.77 9.30
C LEU A 77 8.74 -3.17 9.92
N PRO A 78 9.40 -2.16 9.29
CA PRO A 78 10.57 -1.55 9.91
C PRO A 78 10.25 -0.77 11.20
N LEU A 79 9.05 -0.23 11.33
CA LEU A 79 8.62 0.45 12.56
C LEU A 79 8.47 -0.52 13.72
N LEU A 80 7.84 -1.68 13.48
CA LEU A 80 7.64 -2.69 14.51
C LEU A 80 8.89 -3.52 14.81
N ARG A 81 9.83 -3.62 13.87
CA ARG A 81 11.12 -4.31 14.08
C ARG A 81 12.09 -3.50 14.95
N ASN A 82 11.99 -2.18 14.90
CA ASN A 82 12.85 -1.27 15.66
C ASN A 82 12.17 -0.76 16.94
N LYS A 83 11.10 -1.44 17.37
CA LYS A 83 10.38 -1.23 18.63
C LYS A 83 11.07 -2.01 19.75
#